data_AF-A0AAU9CYK4-F1
#
_entry.id   AF-A0AAU9CYK4-F1
#
_cell.length_a   1.000
_cell.length_b   1.000
_cell.length_c   1.000
_cell.angle_alpha   90.00
_cell.angle_beta   90.00
_cell.angle_gamma   90.00
#
_symmetry.space_group_name_H-M   'P 1'
#
loop_
_entity.id
_entity.type
_entity.pdbx_description
1 polymer ?
#
loop_
_entity_poly.entity_id
_entity_poly.type
_entity_poly.pdbx_seq_one_letter_code
_entity_poly.pdbx_strand_id
1 'polypeptide(L)'
;MPAYSRPYLIVKVLENGVHVLNVSSSAGKENKLIFKSNYLLSNNYPPFPKSSFVKLDSRKLILYDEFQTFNLMCKGQKLNPKDLDYILNNYLKWC
;
A
#
# COMPACT_ATOMS: atom_id res chain seq x y z
N MET A 1 -7.66 -4.11 -14.45
CA MET A 1 -7.17 -3.00 -13.60
C MET A 1 -8.30 -1.99 -13.38
N PRO A 2 -8.34 -1.23 -12.27
CA PRO A 2 -9.38 -0.22 -12.06
C PRO A 2 -9.29 0.91 -13.09
N ALA A 3 -10.41 1.56 -13.41
CA ALA A 3 -10.51 2.67 -14.37
C ALA A 3 -9.76 3.96 -13.95
N TYR A 4 -9.07 3.95 -12.80
CA TYR A 4 -8.29 5.06 -12.29
C TYR A 4 -7.03 4.57 -11.59
N SER A 5 -5.99 5.40 -11.60
CA SER A 5 -4.71 5.13 -10.95
C SER A 5 -4.89 4.99 -9.44
N ARG A 6 -4.41 3.87 -8.90
CA ARG A 6 -4.40 3.62 -7.45
C ARG A 6 -2.97 3.64 -6.93
N PRO A 7 -2.75 4.21 -5.73
CA PRO A 7 -1.48 4.04 -5.06
C PRO A 7 -1.33 2.61 -4.52
N TYR A 8 -0.11 2.10 -4.63
CA TYR A 8 0.29 0.80 -4.12
C TYR A 8 1.48 0.96 -3.18
N LEU A 9 1.53 0.12 -2.14
CA LEU A 9 2.69 -0.01 -1.27
C LEU A 9 3.43 -1.30 -1.60
N ILE A 10 4.69 -1.19 -2.00
CA ILE A 10 5.57 -2.35 -2.21
C ILE A 10 5.94 -2.95 -0.85
N VAL A 11 5.74 -4.26 -0.70
CA VAL A 11 6.03 -4.99 0.55
C VAL A 11 7.06 -6.12 0.36
N LYS A 12 7.32 -6.54 -0.87
CA LYS A 12 8.36 -7.52 -1.19
C LYS A 12 8.85 -7.35 -2.62
N VAL A 13 10.16 -7.47 -2.82
CA VAL A 13 10.79 -7.55 -4.15
C VAL A 13 11.05 -9.02 -4.47
N LEU A 14 10.75 -9.42 -5.71
CA LEU A 14 10.94 -10.75 -6.26
C LEU A 14 11.78 -10.68 -7.55
N GLU A 15 12.16 -11.83 -8.08
CA GLU A 15 12.96 -11.92 -9.31
C GLU A 15 12.24 -11.35 -10.54
N ASN A 16 10.92 -11.54 -10.64
CA ASN A 16 10.12 -11.15 -11.81
C ASN A 16 9.14 -10.00 -11.53
N GLY A 17 9.16 -9.43 -10.33
CA GLY A 17 8.23 -8.36 -9.97
C GLY A 17 8.23 -8.01 -8.49
N VAL A 18 7.11 -7.47 -8.01
CA VAL A 18 6.94 -7.04 -6.63
C VAL A 18 5.59 -7.46 -6.07
N HIS A 19 5.55 -7.77 -4.77
CA HIS A 19 4.29 -7.80 -4.05
C HIS A 19 3.91 -6.41 -3.59
N VAL A 20 2.65 -6.07 -3.79
CA VAL A 20 2.06 -4.81 -3.38
C VAL A 20 0.79 -5.00 -2.56
N LEU A 21 0.46 -3.96 -1.79
CA LEU A 21 -0.83 -3.78 -1.13
C LEU A 21 -1.51 -2.52 -1.67
N ASN A 22 -2.84 -2.53 -1.72
CA ASN A 22 -3.63 -1.35 -2.03
C ASN A 22 -3.54 -0.32 -0.90
N VAL A 23 -3.40 0.95 -1.27
CA VAL A 23 -3.52 2.08 -0.36
C VAL A 23 -4.76 2.89 -0.75
N SER A 24 -5.45 3.46 0.22
CA SER A 24 -6.60 4.33 -0.03
C SER A 24 -6.62 5.49 0.93
N SER A 25 -7.10 6.66 0.49
CA SER A 25 -7.36 7.77 1.41
C SER A 25 -8.49 7.41 2.38
N SER A 26 -8.34 7.80 3.63
CA SER A 26 -9.33 7.57 4.69
C SER A 26 -10.58 8.44 4.52
N ALA A 27 -10.44 9.63 3.93
CA ALA A 27 -11.54 10.58 3.74
C ALA A 27 -12.74 9.95 3.00
N GLY A 28 -13.92 10.00 3.65
CA GLY A 28 -15.18 9.42 3.18
C GLY A 28 -15.21 7.89 3.18
N LYS A 29 -14.22 7.25 3.82
CA LYS A 29 -14.04 5.79 3.91
C LYS A 29 -13.69 5.37 5.34
N GLU A 30 -14.04 6.19 6.32
CA GLU A 30 -13.74 5.98 7.74
C GLU A 30 -14.36 4.68 8.24
N ASN A 31 -15.55 4.34 7.74
CA ASN A 31 -16.21 3.07 8.01
C ASN A 31 -15.41 1.84 7.56
N LYS A 32 -14.43 1.98 6.66
CA LYS A 32 -13.54 0.89 6.27
C LYS A 32 -12.49 0.59 7.35
N LEU A 33 -12.22 1.51 8.27
CA LEU A 33 -11.22 1.32 9.31
C LEU A 33 -11.68 0.37 10.44
N ILE A 34 -12.96 -0.01 10.46
CA ILE A 34 -13.48 -1.03 11.38
C ILE A 34 -12.98 -2.44 11.01
N PHE A 35 -12.59 -2.65 9.76
CA PHE A 35 -12.06 -3.94 9.31
C PHE A 35 -10.63 -4.10 9.81
N LYS A 36 -10.37 -5.18 10.53
CA LYS A 36 -9.04 -5.49 11.09
C LYS A 36 -7.95 -5.64 10.01
N SER A 37 -8.33 -5.94 8.76
CA SER A 37 -7.42 -5.99 7.61
C SER A 37 -7.03 -4.60 7.07
N ASN A 38 -7.67 -3.52 7.53
CA ASN A 38 -7.33 -2.16 7.14
C ASN A 38 -6.51 -1.49 8.24
N TYR A 39 -5.29 -1.10 7.90
CA TYR A 39 -4.37 -0.44 8.81
C TYR A 39 -4.29 1.05 8.51
N LEU A 40 -4.80 1.89 9.42
CA LEU A 40 -4.66 3.34 9.34
C LEU A 40 -3.19 3.73 9.60
N LEU A 41 -2.58 4.43 8.65
CA LEU A 41 -1.21 4.92 8.81
C LEU A 41 -1.17 6.05 9.84
N SER A 42 -0.24 5.94 10.79
CA SER A 42 -0.04 6.95 11.83
C SER A 42 0.74 8.16 11.31
N ASN A 43 1.68 7.95 10.39
CA ASN A 43 2.36 9.02 9.66
C ASN A 43 2.38 8.71 8.16
N ASN A 44 1.52 9.42 7.43
CA ASN A 44 1.22 9.16 6.04
C ASN A 44 2.26 9.74 5.07
N TYR A 45 2.93 10.83 5.46
CA TYR A 45 3.81 11.58 4.57
C TYR A 45 5.27 11.54 5.06
N PRO A 46 6.22 11.15 4.20
CA PRO A 46 6.00 10.54 2.89
C PRO A 46 5.45 9.10 2.98
N PRO A 47 4.83 8.56 1.91
CA PRO A 47 4.66 9.19 0.60
C PRO A 47 3.22 9.66 0.31
N PHE A 48 2.27 9.49 1.24
CA PHE A 48 0.86 9.86 1.05
C PHE A 48 0.56 11.25 1.64
N PRO A 49 0.19 12.25 0.81
CA PRO A 49 -0.08 13.61 1.30
C PRO A 49 -1.40 13.74 2.08
N LYS A 50 -2.24 12.71 2.05
CA LYS A 50 -3.52 12.65 2.76
C LYS A 50 -3.52 11.47 3.72
N SER A 51 -4.28 11.59 4.81
CA SER A 51 -4.57 10.46 5.69
C SER A 51 -5.08 9.27 4.87
N SER A 52 -4.41 8.14 5.03
CA SER A 52 -4.54 6.95 4.21
C SER A 52 -4.44 5.69 5.07
N PHE A 53 -4.98 4.60 4.55
CA PHE A 53 -4.89 3.28 5.14
C PHE A 53 -4.43 2.25 4.11
N VAL A 54 -3.72 1.23 4.60
CA VAL A 54 -3.24 0.10 3.82
C VAL A 54 -4.17 -1.08 4.03
N LYS A 55 -4.55 -1.75 2.95
CA LYS A 55 -5.38 -2.96 3.00
C LYS A 55 -4.49 -4.19 3.04
N LEU A 56 -4.32 -4.79 4.21
CA LEU A 56 -3.42 -5.92 4.46
C LEU A 56 -3.87 -7.20 3.73
N ASP A 57 -5.17 -7.33 3.48
CA ASP A 57 -5.81 -8.44 2.74
C ASP A 57 -5.70 -8.31 1.21
N SER A 58 -5.00 -7.29 0.71
CA SER A 58 -5.04 -6.92 -0.71
C SER A 58 -3.76 -7.25 -1.48
N ARG A 59 -2.98 -8.22 -1.00
CA ARG A 59 -1.71 -8.64 -1.61
C ARG A 59 -1.89 -9.03 -3.07
N LYS A 60 -1.07 -8.44 -3.94
CA LYS A 60 -1.01 -8.75 -5.38
C LYS A 60 0.43 -8.75 -5.86
N LEU A 61 0.70 -9.56 -6.88
CA LEU A 61 1.93 -9.51 -7.66
C LEU A 61 1.75 -8.51 -8.81
N ILE A 62 2.73 -7.64 -9.01
CA ILE A 62 2.88 -6.82 -10.22
C ILE A 62 4.20 -7.24 -10.87
N LEU A 63 4.14 -7.66 -12.14
CA LEU A 63 5.33 -8.02 -12.90
C LEU A 63 6.08 -6.78 -13.36
N TYR A 64 7.41 -6.86 -13.54
CA TYR A 64 8.20 -5.71 -13.99
C TYR A 64 7.75 -5.15 -15.35
N ASP A 65 7.23 -6.01 -16.24
CA ASP A 65 6.70 -5.57 -17.54
C ASP A 65 5.52 -4.63 -17.42
N GLU A 66 4.77 -4.71 -16.31
CA GLU A 66 3.63 -3.82 -16.04
C GLU A 66 4.05 -2.45 -15.48
N PHE A 67 5.31 -2.29 -15.06
CA PHE A 67 5.80 -1.07 -14.36
C PHE A 67 5.68 0.19 -15.21
N GLN A 68 5.72 0.06 -16.54
CA GLN A 68 5.60 1.18 -17.47
C GLN A 68 4.27 1.95 -17.31
N THR A 69 3.26 1.31 -16.71
CA THR A 69 1.94 1.91 -16.45
C THR A 69 1.84 2.62 -15.10
N PHE A 70 2.90 2.58 -14.28
CA PHE A 70 2.93 3.13 -12.93
C PHE A 70 3.88 4.33 -12.82
N ASN A 71 3.54 5.25 -11.92
CA ASN A 71 4.38 6.38 -11.58
C ASN A 71 4.94 6.22 -10.17
N LEU A 72 6.22 6.57 -9.98
CA LEU A 72 6.87 6.54 -8.68
C LEU A 72 6.43 7.73 -7.82
N MET A 73 5.69 7.47 -6.76
CA MET A 73 5.20 8.52 -5.86
C MET A 73 6.33 9.01 -4.94
N CYS A 74 6.38 10.33 -4.67
CA CYS A 74 7.37 10.97 -3.79
C CYS A 74 8.82 10.50 -4.03
N LYS A 75 9.23 10.30 -5.28
CA LYS A 75 10.59 9.82 -5.65
C LYS A 75 10.99 8.50 -4.96
N GLY A 76 10.01 7.66 -4.62
CA GLY A 76 10.26 6.35 -4.00
C GLY A 76 10.55 6.42 -2.49
N GLN A 77 10.22 7.54 -1.84
CA GLN A 77 10.33 7.65 -0.39
C GLN A 77 9.48 6.60 0.31
N LYS A 78 10.06 6.00 1.35
CA LYS A 78 9.43 4.95 2.15
C LYS A 78 8.42 5.56 3.13
N LEU A 79 7.47 4.73 3.56
CA LEU A 79 6.70 5.00 4.76
C LEU A 79 7.62 5.15 5.97
N ASN A 80 7.09 5.80 7.01
CA ASN A 80 7.77 5.82 8.30
C ASN A 80 8.03 4.37 8.80
N PRO A 81 9.16 4.13 9.52
CA PRO A 81 9.55 2.78 9.90
C PRO A 81 8.50 2.04 10.73
N LYS A 82 7.84 2.73 11.67
CA LYS A 82 6.83 2.12 12.55
C LYS A 82 5.66 1.52 11.77
N ASP A 83 5.07 2.28 10.86
CA ASP A 83 3.96 1.78 10.04
C ASP A 83 4.44 0.70 9.07
N LEU A 84 5.63 0.89 8.45
CA LEU A 84 6.20 -0.09 7.53
C LEU A 84 6.46 -1.44 8.21
N ASP A 85 7.09 -1.44 9.38
CA ASP A 85 7.40 -2.64 10.16
C ASP A 85 6.12 -3.36 10.59
N TYR A 86 5.11 -2.60 11.03
CA TYR A 86 3.80 -3.19 11.34
C TYR A 86 3.21 -3.90 10.12
N ILE A 87 3.21 -3.25 8.96
CA ILE A 87 2.64 -3.82 7.73
C ILE A 87 3.42 -5.08 7.32
N LEU A 88 4.75 -5.03 7.27
CA LEU A 88 5.60 -6.15 6.87
C LEU A 88 5.44 -7.37 7.79
N ASN A 89 5.21 -7.15 9.08
CA ASN A 89 4.99 -8.22 10.07
C ASN A 89 3.57 -8.81 10.05
N ASN A 90 2.60 -8.16 9.40
CA ASN A 90 1.20 -8.54 9.50
C ASN A 90 0.52 -8.87 8.17
N TYR A 91 1.01 -8.39 7.02
CA TYR A 91 0.29 -8.56 5.74
C TYR A 91 0.12 -10.02 5.32
N LEU A 92 1.05 -10.91 5.69
CA LEU A 92 0.95 -12.35 5.38
C LEU A 92 -0.14 -13.08 6.18
N LYS A 93 -0.64 -12.49 7.28
CA LYS A 93 -1.69 -13.09 8.12
C LYS A 93 -3.09 -13.00 7.51
N TRP A 94 -3.24 -12.20 6.45
CA TRP A 94 -4.52 -11.89 5.81
C TRP A 94 -4.64 -12.53 4.41
N CYS A 95 -3.81 -13.54 4.13
CA CYS A 95 -3.75 -14.27 2.86
C CYS A 95 -4.43 -15.63 2.93
#